data_AF-A0A5C9DYQ2-F1
#
_entry.id   AF-A0A5C9DYQ2-F1
#
_cell.length_a   1.000
_cell.length_b   1.000
_cell.length_c   1.000
_cell.angle_alpha   90.00
_cell.angle_beta   90.00
_cell.angle_gamma   90.00
#
_symmetry.space_group_name_H-M   'P 1'
#
loop_
_entity.id
_entity.type
_entity.pdbx_description
1 polymer ?
#
loop_
_entity_poly.entity_id
_entity_poly.type
_entity_poly.pdbx_seq_one_letter_code
_entity_poly.pdbx_strand_id
1 'polypeptide(L)'
;MAKVKIRCPTCNQEGKIEIKEETLDKITRGVIAINVAPSIVCEHSFIAYIDKNLAVRDYFTADFQIELPEMSSKAFPGDTTLPSKEVINLDLIKLNLPASLLTYVLRAIFMRKKALILLEETFLKTHIENFFLYITKDSFETDIEILTKQEYKKNKKAYKDALILQETKVVKNPYKNLNLNKLKIEKQIINQFLSEIDLNLSYIHLKNEIYKAYKLANEIVDYVNEKGGELKVQTEDKPSGSLLSNILDEVLDKRKYLHKIFTKVLNKRFDIKIQTNYLDFLFEIINQYFDIDLKKRVKA
;
A
#
# COMPACT_ATOMS: atom_id res chain seq x y z
N MET A 1 16.32 10.24 -29.18
CA MET A 1 16.27 9.23 -28.09
C MET A 1 17.14 9.72 -26.95
N ALA A 2 16.57 9.85 -25.75
CA ALA A 2 17.28 10.32 -24.58
C ALA A 2 17.91 9.12 -23.83
N LYS A 3 19.17 9.27 -23.39
CA LYS A 3 19.89 8.26 -22.61
C LYS A 3 19.88 8.62 -21.13
N VAL A 4 19.38 7.73 -20.29
CA VAL A 4 19.33 7.93 -18.84
C VAL A 4 20.23 6.91 -18.15
N LYS A 5 21.10 7.39 -17.26
CA LYS A 5 21.89 6.52 -16.38
C LYS A 5 21.00 6.01 -15.26
N ILE A 6 20.98 4.70 -15.06
CA ILE A 6 20.19 4.06 -14.01
C ILE A 6 21.06 3.11 -13.20
N ARG A 7 20.64 2.83 -11.97
CA ARG A 7 21.32 1.92 -11.03
C ARG A 7 20.33 0.88 -10.54
N CYS A 8 20.68 -0.40 -10.62
CA CYS A 8 19.83 -1.45 -10.07
C CYS A 8 19.69 -1.28 -8.54
N PRO A 9 18.47 -1.20 -7.99
CA PRO A 9 18.26 -1.09 -6.54
C PRO A 9 18.65 -2.35 -5.76
N THR A 10 18.76 -3.50 -6.43
CA THR A 10 19.07 -4.80 -5.79
C THR A 10 20.57 -5.06 -5.70
N CYS A 11 21.29 -4.93 -6.83
CA CYS A 11 22.72 -5.25 -6.89
C CYS A 11 23.63 -4.03 -7.08
N ASN A 12 23.07 -2.83 -7.17
CA ASN A 12 23.80 -1.57 -7.36
C ASN A 12 24.56 -1.43 -8.69
N GLN A 13 24.41 -2.35 -9.63
CA GLN A 13 25.02 -2.27 -10.96
C GLN A 13 24.46 -1.08 -11.75
N GLU A 14 25.35 -0.34 -12.42
CA GLU A 14 24.98 0.81 -13.25
C GLU A 14 24.73 0.37 -14.70
N GLY A 15 23.80 1.05 -15.36
CA GLY A 15 23.49 0.85 -16.77
C GLY A 15 22.87 2.08 -17.41
N LYS A 16 22.43 1.94 -18.65
CA LYS A 16 21.74 3.00 -19.39
C LYS A 16 20.49 2.46 -20.05
N ILE A 17 19.44 3.26 -20.05
CA ILE A 17 18.22 2.99 -20.82
C ILE A 17 17.99 4.10 -21.83
N GLU A 18 17.33 3.74 -22.92
CA GLU A 18 16.94 4.67 -23.98
C GLU A 18 15.44 4.92 -23.90
N ILE A 19 15.05 6.19 -23.83
CA ILE A 19 13.65 6.62 -23.74
C ILE A 19 13.33 7.40 -25.01
N LYS A 20 12.19 7.07 -25.63
CA LYS A 20 11.66 7.85 -26.76
C LYS A 20 11.23 9.23 -26.26
N GLU A 21 11.61 10.28 -26.99
CA GLU A 21 11.27 11.67 -26.64
C GLU A 21 9.76 11.88 -26.52
N GLU A 22 8.97 11.25 -27.39
CA GLU A 22 7.50 11.23 -27.32
C GLU A 22 6.94 10.73 -25.98
N THR A 23 7.69 9.89 -25.25
CA THR A 23 7.30 9.41 -23.91
C THR A 23 7.58 10.46 -22.83
N LEU A 24 8.64 11.26 -23.03
CA LEU A 24 9.00 12.36 -22.14
C LEU A 24 8.08 13.57 -22.36
N ASP A 25 7.61 13.80 -23.58
CA ASP A 25 6.69 14.90 -23.90
C ASP A 25 5.31 14.72 -23.26
N LYS A 26 4.94 13.47 -22.93
CA LYS A 26 3.73 13.17 -22.15
C LYS A 26 3.85 13.60 -20.68
N ILE A 27 5.07 13.86 -20.20
CA ILE A 27 5.33 14.34 -18.84
C ILE A 27 5.09 15.83 -18.79
N THR A 28 3.83 16.23 -18.57
CA THR A 28 3.53 17.64 -18.38
C THR A 28 4.19 18.17 -17.11
N ARG A 29 4.05 17.45 -15.98
CA ARG A 29 4.72 17.64 -14.67
C ARG A 29 4.67 16.29 -13.91
N GLY A 30 5.73 15.93 -13.18
CA GLY A 30 5.78 14.66 -12.43
C GLY A 30 6.95 13.73 -12.79
N VAL A 31 6.72 12.43 -12.62
CA VAL A 31 7.63 11.33 -12.99
C VAL A 31 6.92 10.36 -13.93
N ILE A 32 7.70 9.62 -14.73
CA ILE A 32 7.24 8.43 -15.44
C ILE A 32 7.84 7.18 -14.82
N ALA A 33 7.04 6.13 -14.76
CA ALA A 33 7.50 4.80 -14.40
C ALA A 33 8.02 4.08 -15.65
N ILE A 34 9.28 3.65 -15.62
CA ILE A 34 9.87 2.84 -16.69
C ILE A 34 10.23 1.48 -16.16
N ASN A 35 9.61 0.44 -16.73
CA ASN A 35 9.97 -0.95 -16.47
C ASN A 35 11.34 -1.26 -17.08
N VAL A 36 12.30 -1.56 -16.22
CA VAL A 36 13.63 -2.07 -16.58
C VAL A 36 13.57 -3.59 -16.51
N ALA A 37 13.51 -4.22 -17.68
CA ALA A 37 13.51 -5.68 -17.80
C ALA A 37 14.88 -6.28 -17.38
N PRO A 38 14.91 -7.59 -17.04
CA PRO A 38 16.17 -8.31 -16.84
C PRO A 38 17.08 -8.19 -18.08
N SER A 39 18.38 -8.30 -17.84
CA SER A 39 19.44 -8.21 -18.86
C SER A 39 19.66 -6.82 -19.48
N ILE A 40 18.80 -5.82 -19.23
CA ILE A 40 19.05 -4.44 -19.65
C ILE A 40 20.22 -3.82 -18.86
N VAL A 41 20.23 -4.06 -17.54
CA VAL A 41 21.30 -3.60 -16.64
C VAL A 41 21.96 -4.77 -15.91
N CYS A 42 21.14 -5.70 -15.43
CA CYS A 42 21.54 -6.89 -14.67
C CYS A 42 20.37 -7.90 -14.71
N GLU A 43 20.49 -9.03 -14.02
CA GLU A 43 19.46 -10.07 -13.96
C GLU A 43 18.15 -9.66 -13.22
N HIS A 44 18.14 -8.51 -12.54
CA HIS A 44 16.97 -8.05 -11.80
C HIS A 44 16.05 -7.18 -12.66
N SER A 45 14.74 -7.37 -12.52
CA SER A 45 13.71 -6.44 -13.02
C SER A 45 13.33 -5.41 -11.96
N PHE A 46 13.16 -4.15 -12.36
CA PHE A 46 12.71 -3.08 -11.48
C PHE A 46 12.07 -1.95 -12.29
N ILE A 47 11.49 -0.98 -11.61
CA ILE A 47 10.90 0.23 -12.18
C ILE A 47 11.77 1.41 -11.77
N ALA A 48 12.13 2.26 -12.73
CA ALA A 48 12.77 3.54 -12.46
C ALA A 48 11.75 4.66 -12.64
N TYR A 49 11.64 5.55 -11.65
CA TYR A 49 10.81 6.75 -11.76
C TYR A 49 11.67 7.91 -12.22
N ILE A 50 11.36 8.48 -13.38
CA ILE A 50 12.22 9.44 -14.07
C ILE A 50 11.42 10.72 -14.32
N ASP A 51 12.01 11.88 -14.03
CA ASP A 51 11.36 13.15 -14.32
C ASP A 51 11.62 13.65 -15.75
N LYS A 52 10.98 14.76 -16.12
CA LYS A 52 11.17 15.40 -17.44
C LYS A 52 12.61 15.87 -17.73
N ASN A 53 13.44 16.01 -16.71
CA ASN A 53 14.84 16.43 -16.83
C ASN A 53 15.79 15.21 -16.89
N LEU A 54 15.24 14.00 -17.09
CA LEU A 54 15.97 12.74 -17.15
C LEU A 54 16.63 12.36 -15.81
N ALA A 55 16.22 12.97 -14.71
CA ALA A 55 16.71 12.63 -13.38
C ALA A 55 15.92 11.44 -12.83
N VAL A 56 16.63 10.41 -12.38
CA VAL A 56 15.99 9.29 -11.68
C VAL A 56 15.67 9.72 -10.25
N ARG A 57 14.38 9.69 -9.91
CA ARG A 57 13.84 10.14 -8.63
C ARG A 57 13.73 9.01 -7.61
N ASP A 58 13.37 7.82 -8.07
CA ASP A 58 13.26 6.64 -7.20
C ASP A 58 13.35 5.34 -8.01
N TYR A 59 13.53 4.22 -7.32
CA TYR A 59 13.51 2.88 -7.87
C TYR A 59 12.51 2.01 -7.14
N PHE A 60 11.93 1.04 -7.84
CA PHE A 60 10.96 0.13 -7.27
C PHE A 60 11.15 -1.30 -7.78
N THR A 61 11.40 -2.22 -6.88
CA THR A 61 11.43 -3.66 -7.17
C THR A 61 10.06 -4.26 -6.89
N ALA A 62 9.32 -4.60 -7.95
CA ALA A 62 8.05 -5.29 -7.82
C ALA A 62 8.23 -6.80 -7.94
N ASP A 63 7.61 -7.58 -7.05
CA ASP A 63 7.24 -8.96 -7.37
C ASP A 63 5.96 -8.88 -8.23
N PHE A 64 6.08 -8.86 -9.55
CA PHE A 64 5.00 -8.57 -10.51
C PHE A 64 3.85 -9.60 -10.57
N GLN A 65 3.67 -10.46 -9.56
CA GLN A 65 2.68 -11.55 -9.58
C GLN A 65 1.40 -11.27 -8.78
N ILE A 66 1.20 -10.05 -8.29
CA ILE A 66 0.04 -9.70 -7.45
C ILE A 66 -0.95 -8.87 -8.24
N GLU A 67 -2.14 -9.41 -8.43
CA GLU A 67 -3.27 -8.71 -9.03
C GLU A 67 -4.15 -8.16 -7.91
N LEU A 68 -4.55 -6.90 -8.04
CA LEU A 68 -5.54 -6.30 -7.15
C LEU A 68 -6.93 -6.76 -7.61
N PRO A 69 -7.86 -7.04 -6.68
CA PRO A 69 -9.21 -7.44 -7.06
C PRO A 69 -9.93 -6.30 -7.79
N GLU A 70 -10.64 -6.61 -8.86
CA GLU A 70 -11.47 -5.64 -9.58
C GLU A 70 -12.84 -5.51 -8.90
N MET A 71 -13.37 -4.29 -8.76
CA MET A 71 -14.71 -4.04 -8.25
C MET A 71 -15.47 -3.13 -9.21
N SER A 72 -16.79 -3.30 -9.30
CA SER A 72 -17.62 -2.44 -10.15
C SER A 72 -17.53 -0.97 -9.74
N SER A 73 -17.51 -0.06 -10.72
CA SER A 73 -17.38 1.39 -10.49
C SER A 73 -18.49 1.99 -9.62
N LYS A 74 -19.66 1.33 -9.55
CA LYS A 74 -20.79 1.73 -8.70
C LYS A 74 -20.52 1.58 -7.20
N ALA A 75 -19.46 0.86 -6.82
CA ALA A 75 -19.14 0.58 -5.42
C ALA A 75 -18.23 1.64 -4.77
N PHE A 76 -17.74 2.63 -5.52
CA PHE A 76 -16.85 3.67 -5.00
C PHE A 76 -17.62 4.94 -4.60
N PRO A 77 -17.12 5.70 -3.61
CA PRO A 77 -17.69 7.00 -3.27
C PRO A 77 -17.69 7.93 -4.49
N GLY A 78 -18.78 8.67 -4.70
CA GLY A 78 -19.01 9.47 -5.91
C GLY A 78 -18.06 10.68 -6.11
N ASP A 79 -17.18 10.96 -5.15
CA ASP A 79 -16.19 12.02 -5.25
C ASP A 79 -15.00 11.57 -6.11
N THR A 80 -15.13 11.89 -7.40
CA THR A 80 -14.25 11.49 -8.51
C THR A 80 -13.35 12.62 -9.01
N THR A 81 -13.28 13.74 -8.28
CA THR A 81 -12.53 14.91 -8.74
C THR A 81 -11.32 15.17 -7.88
N LEU A 82 -10.15 15.28 -8.52
CA LEU A 82 -8.95 15.80 -7.88
C LEU A 82 -9.22 17.23 -7.38
N PRO A 83 -8.91 17.55 -6.10
CA PRO A 83 -9.03 18.90 -5.57
C PRO A 83 -8.18 19.91 -6.35
N SER A 84 -8.45 21.20 -6.16
CA SER A 84 -7.66 22.25 -6.83
C SER A 84 -6.18 22.16 -6.45
N LYS A 85 -5.30 22.66 -7.34
CA LYS A 85 -3.85 22.63 -7.12
C LYS A 85 -3.39 23.40 -5.87
N GLU A 86 -4.20 24.35 -5.40
CA GLU A 86 -3.96 25.10 -4.16
C GLU A 86 -4.13 24.21 -2.94
N VAL A 87 -5.07 23.27 -2.99
CA VAL A 87 -5.33 22.31 -1.90
C VAL A 87 -4.33 21.16 -1.99
N ILE A 88 -4.25 20.50 -3.15
CA ILE A 88 -3.35 19.37 -3.40
C ILE A 88 -2.68 19.56 -4.76
N ASN A 89 -1.38 19.81 -4.72
CA ASN A 89 -0.58 19.82 -5.94
C ASN A 89 0.03 18.42 -6.17
N LEU A 90 -0.70 17.57 -6.91
CA LEU A 90 -0.31 16.17 -7.12
C LEU A 90 1.04 16.03 -7.85
N ASP A 91 1.40 17.00 -8.69
CA ASP A 91 2.71 17.07 -9.33
C ASP A 91 3.83 17.11 -8.27
N LEU A 92 3.67 17.96 -7.26
CA LEU A 92 4.63 18.09 -6.17
C LEU A 92 4.68 16.82 -5.32
N ILE A 93 3.55 16.17 -5.08
CA ILE A 93 3.50 14.90 -4.36
C ILE A 93 4.31 13.83 -5.10
N LYS A 94 4.04 13.61 -6.39
CA LYS A 94 4.73 12.60 -7.20
C LYS A 94 6.22 12.90 -7.40
N LEU A 95 6.61 14.18 -7.43
CA LEU A 95 8.01 14.58 -7.59
C LEU A 95 8.84 14.45 -6.32
N ASN A 96 8.23 14.69 -5.15
CA ASN A 96 8.97 14.85 -3.91
C ASN A 96 8.77 13.70 -2.91
N LEU A 97 7.74 12.85 -3.07
CA LEU A 97 7.54 11.69 -2.20
C LEU A 97 8.00 10.40 -2.91
N PRO A 98 9.07 9.75 -2.41
CA PRO A 98 9.49 8.46 -2.92
C PRO A 98 8.39 7.39 -2.77
N ALA A 99 8.37 6.42 -3.67
CA ALA A 99 7.43 5.29 -3.65
C ALA A 99 7.50 4.53 -2.32
N SER A 100 8.71 4.34 -1.78
CA SER A 100 8.90 3.69 -0.49
C SER A 100 8.24 4.46 0.65
N LEU A 101 8.34 5.80 0.65
CA LEU A 101 7.76 6.66 1.67
C LEU A 101 6.24 6.55 1.64
N LEU A 102 5.64 6.72 0.45
CA LEU A 102 4.20 6.56 0.24
C LEU A 102 3.71 5.18 0.71
N THR A 103 4.47 4.12 0.39
CA THR A 103 4.16 2.74 0.81
C THR A 103 4.13 2.61 2.33
N TYR A 104 5.13 3.16 3.03
CA TYR A 104 5.20 3.10 4.50
C TYR A 104 4.08 3.90 5.17
N VAL A 105 3.71 5.04 4.59
CA VAL A 105 2.61 5.86 5.10
C VAL A 105 1.28 5.14 4.91
N LEU A 106 0.99 4.57 3.74
CA LEU A 106 -0.20 3.75 3.54
C LEU A 106 -0.26 2.57 4.52
N ARG A 107 0.88 1.91 4.78
CA ARG A 107 0.95 0.85 5.77
C ARG A 107 0.55 1.33 7.17
N ALA A 108 1.01 2.50 7.57
CA ALA A 108 0.65 3.08 8.87
C ALA A 108 -0.86 3.38 8.96
N ILE A 109 -1.43 3.96 7.89
CA ILE A 109 -2.87 4.22 7.77
C ILE A 109 -3.67 2.91 7.92
N PHE A 110 -3.33 1.88 7.13
CA PHE A 110 -4.01 0.58 7.16
C PHE A 110 -3.92 -0.16 8.50
N MET A 111 -3.00 0.25 9.38
CA MET A 111 -2.80 -0.31 10.71
C MET A 111 -3.24 0.63 11.85
N ARG A 112 -3.86 1.76 11.51
CA ARG A 112 -4.26 2.81 12.45
C ARG A 112 -3.10 3.27 13.34
N LYS A 113 -1.94 3.52 12.72
CA LYS A 113 -0.70 3.91 13.40
C LYS A 113 -0.30 5.33 13.04
N LYS A 114 0.23 6.04 14.02
CA LYS A 114 0.78 7.39 13.83
C LYS A 114 2.05 7.33 12.99
N ALA A 115 2.11 8.13 11.93
CA ALA A 115 3.30 8.31 11.12
C ALA A 115 3.81 9.75 11.21
N LEU A 116 5.12 9.91 11.38
CA LEU A 116 5.81 11.19 11.33
C LEU A 116 6.73 11.22 10.11
N ILE A 117 6.53 12.18 9.23
CA ILE A 117 7.39 12.41 8.06
C ILE A 117 8.35 13.55 8.38
N LEU A 118 9.65 13.28 8.31
CA LEU A 118 10.69 14.28 8.46
C LEU A 118 11.00 14.89 7.08
N LEU A 119 10.59 16.14 6.88
CA LEU A 119 10.72 16.88 5.62
C LEU A 119 11.23 18.29 5.89
N GLU A 120 12.23 18.75 5.14
CA GLU A 120 12.79 20.11 5.31
C GLU A 120 12.02 21.14 4.48
N GLU A 121 11.37 20.70 3.40
CA GLU A 121 10.57 21.51 2.48
C GLU A 121 9.19 21.83 3.09
N THR A 122 9.15 22.82 3.98
CA THR A 122 7.94 23.21 4.72
C THR A 122 6.76 23.57 3.82
N PHE A 123 7.00 24.08 2.61
CA PHE A 123 5.92 24.41 1.64
C PHE A 123 5.14 23.18 1.16
N LEU A 124 5.72 21.97 1.23
CA LEU A 124 5.04 20.73 0.86
C LEU A 124 4.11 20.21 1.95
N LYS A 125 4.29 20.66 3.19
CA LYS A 125 3.59 20.13 4.37
C LYS A 125 2.08 20.05 4.17
N THR A 126 1.45 21.19 3.86
CA THR A 126 -0.01 21.28 3.69
C THR A 126 -0.49 20.42 2.52
N HIS A 127 0.25 20.36 1.42
CA HIS A 127 -0.13 19.51 0.28
C HIS A 127 -0.08 18.03 0.63
N ILE A 128 0.92 17.58 1.40
CA ILE A 128 1.07 16.18 1.80
C ILE A 128 0.00 15.80 2.85
N GLU A 129 -0.24 16.66 3.84
CA GLU A 129 -1.31 16.46 4.84
C GLU A 129 -2.68 16.36 4.16
N ASN A 130 -2.99 17.30 3.27
CA ASN A 130 -4.22 17.25 2.49
C ASN A 130 -4.28 16.02 1.60
N PHE A 131 -3.18 15.66 0.92
CA PHE A 131 -3.15 14.50 0.05
C PHE A 131 -3.60 13.23 0.78
N PHE A 132 -3.02 12.93 1.95
CA PHE A 132 -3.41 11.75 2.71
C PHE A 132 -4.82 11.86 3.29
N LEU A 133 -5.22 13.04 3.77
CA LEU A 133 -6.58 13.29 4.24
C LEU A 133 -7.63 12.99 3.16
N TYR A 134 -7.40 13.43 1.92
CA TYR A 134 -8.38 13.28 0.84
C TYR A 134 -8.43 11.86 0.26
N ILE A 135 -7.29 11.19 0.07
CA ILE A 135 -7.28 9.82 -0.47
C ILE A 135 -7.82 8.78 0.52
N THR A 136 -7.84 9.09 1.82
CA THR A 136 -8.36 8.20 2.89
C THR A 136 -9.77 8.58 3.35
N LYS A 137 -10.31 9.70 2.85
CA LYS A 137 -11.66 10.16 3.18
C LYS A 137 -12.69 9.04 2.97
N ASP A 138 -13.60 8.89 3.92
CA ASP A 138 -14.66 7.86 3.95
C ASP A 138 -14.15 6.41 4.02
N SER A 139 -12.88 6.19 4.38
CA SER A 139 -12.28 4.85 4.56
C SER A 139 -11.48 4.73 5.85
N PHE A 140 -10.26 5.26 5.90
CA PHE A 140 -9.36 5.10 7.04
C PHE A 140 -9.13 6.43 7.77
N GLU A 141 -8.96 6.34 9.09
CA GLU A 141 -8.43 7.44 9.90
C GLU A 141 -6.97 7.70 9.55
N THR A 142 -6.61 8.98 9.48
CA THR A 142 -5.24 9.43 9.17
C THR A 142 -4.65 10.17 10.36
N ASP A 143 -3.55 9.66 10.90
CA ASP A 143 -2.71 10.32 11.92
C ASP A 143 -1.29 10.46 11.37
N ILE A 144 -1.13 11.46 10.51
CA ILE A 144 0.14 11.80 9.86
C ILE A 144 0.52 13.21 10.28
N GLU A 145 1.77 13.36 10.68
CA GLU A 145 2.34 14.65 11.04
C GLU A 145 3.63 14.87 10.26
N ILE A 146 3.89 16.12 9.87
CA ILE A 146 5.07 16.50 9.09
C ILE A 146 5.86 17.54 9.87
N LEU A 147 7.14 17.25 10.10
CA LEU A 147 8.07 18.09 10.84
C LEU A 147 9.41 18.16 10.12
N THR A 148 10.14 19.24 10.36
CA THR A 148 11.58 19.31 10.09
C THR A 148 12.35 18.44 11.08
N LYS A 149 13.60 18.07 10.74
CA LYS A 149 14.47 17.36 11.70
C LYS A 149 14.72 18.16 12.97
N GLN A 150 14.76 19.50 12.86
CA GLN A 150 15.00 20.37 14.00
C GLN A 150 13.82 20.36 14.98
N GLU A 151 12.59 20.45 14.48
CA GLU A 151 11.38 20.35 15.30
C GLU A 151 11.27 18.99 15.99
N TYR A 152 11.51 17.91 15.24
CA TYR A 152 11.53 16.56 15.81
C TYR A 152 12.55 16.42 16.94
N LYS A 153 13.77 16.97 16.78
CA LYS A 153 14.81 16.93 17.82
C LYS A 153 14.38 17.66 19.10
N LYS A 154 13.66 18.78 18.98
CA LYS A 154 13.17 19.57 20.13
C LYS A 154 12.12 18.80 20.93
N ASN A 155 11.27 17.99 20.28
CA ASN A 155 10.16 17.30 20.94
C ASN A 155 10.14 15.77 20.73
N LYS A 156 11.33 15.14 20.67
CA LYS A 156 11.48 13.71 20.33
C LYS A 156 10.65 12.77 21.22
N LYS A 157 10.41 13.14 22.49
CA LYS A 157 9.66 12.32 23.45
C LYS A 157 8.17 12.20 23.09
N ALA A 158 7.57 13.23 22.49
CA ALA A 158 6.16 13.20 22.07
C ALA A 158 5.90 12.13 21.00
N TYR A 159 6.92 11.79 20.22
CA TYR A 159 6.85 10.83 19.10
C TYR A 159 7.47 9.48 19.46
N LYS A 160 7.41 9.08 20.74
CA LYS A 160 7.99 7.80 21.19
C LYS A 160 7.27 6.59 20.55
N ASP A 161 5.97 6.74 20.26
CA ASP A 161 5.11 5.68 19.75
C ASP A 161 4.68 5.91 18.30
N ALA A 162 5.42 6.72 17.53
CA ALA A 162 5.15 6.99 16.11
C ALA A 162 6.18 6.31 15.18
N LEU A 163 5.75 5.90 14.00
CA LEU A 163 6.62 5.49 12.90
C LEU A 163 7.31 6.73 12.33
N ILE A 164 8.63 6.80 12.38
CA ILE A 164 9.39 7.97 11.93
C ILE A 164 10.02 7.67 10.58
N LEU A 165 9.67 8.46 9.57
CA LEU A 165 10.06 8.30 8.18
C LEU A 165 10.88 9.50 7.73
N GLN A 166 11.94 9.26 6.95
CA GLN A 166 12.74 10.31 6.34
C GLN A 166 13.21 9.83 4.97
N GLU A 167 12.87 10.57 3.92
CA GLU A 167 13.19 10.20 2.53
C GLU A 167 12.73 8.76 2.25
N THR A 168 13.64 7.86 1.89
CA THR A 168 13.35 6.44 1.62
C THR A 168 13.49 5.52 2.83
N LYS A 169 13.82 6.07 4.01
CA LYS A 169 14.23 5.30 5.19
C LYS A 169 13.22 5.39 6.32
N VAL A 170 13.08 4.27 7.03
CA VAL A 170 12.42 4.24 8.34
C VAL A 170 13.48 4.52 9.40
N VAL A 171 13.41 5.71 10.00
CA VAL A 171 14.33 6.16 11.05
C VAL A 171 14.04 5.44 12.36
N LYS A 172 12.75 5.17 12.64
CA LYS A 172 12.31 4.45 13.83
C LYS A 172 10.97 3.79 13.58
N ASN A 173 10.87 2.52 13.94
CA ASN A 173 9.62 1.77 13.95
C ASN A 173 9.36 1.22 15.37
N PRO A 174 8.47 1.85 16.16
CA PRO A 174 8.11 1.34 17.48
C PRO A 174 7.15 0.14 17.42
N TYR A 175 6.60 -0.17 16.26
CA TYR A 175 5.56 -1.18 16.08
C TYR A 175 6.16 -2.53 15.69
N LYS A 176 6.23 -3.45 16.66
CA LYS A 176 6.77 -4.82 16.43
C LYS A 176 5.99 -5.60 15.36
N ASN A 177 4.71 -5.30 15.20
CA ASN A 177 3.76 -5.90 14.27
C ASN A 177 3.74 -5.24 12.88
N LEU A 178 4.33 -4.06 12.70
CA LEU A 178 4.43 -3.40 11.40
C LEU A 178 5.60 -4.01 10.62
N ASN A 179 5.33 -5.13 9.94
CA ASN A 179 6.31 -5.84 9.14
C ASN A 179 6.51 -5.15 7.78
N LEU A 180 7.61 -4.42 7.64
CA LEU A 180 7.98 -3.69 6.41
C LEU A 180 8.42 -4.60 5.24
N ASN A 181 8.60 -5.90 5.48
CA ASN A 181 8.89 -6.86 4.42
C ASN A 181 7.60 -7.38 3.76
N LYS A 182 6.44 -7.15 4.37
CA LYS A 182 5.12 -7.53 3.86
C LYS A 182 4.33 -6.33 3.36
N LEU A 183 4.87 -5.66 2.34
CA LEU A 183 4.27 -4.46 1.76
C LEU A 183 3.81 -4.66 0.32
N LYS A 184 3.54 -5.90 -0.08
CA LYS A 184 3.38 -6.21 -1.51
C LYS A 184 2.14 -5.54 -2.11
N ILE A 185 1.03 -5.49 -1.38
CA ILE A 185 -0.20 -4.84 -1.84
C ILE A 185 -0.02 -3.32 -1.87
N GLU A 186 0.51 -2.74 -0.81
CA GLU A 186 0.77 -1.30 -0.70
C GLU A 186 1.71 -0.82 -1.81
N LYS A 187 2.78 -1.58 -2.06
CA LYS A 187 3.73 -1.35 -3.15
C LYS A 187 3.02 -1.34 -4.50
N GLN A 188 2.13 -2.29 -4.75
CA GLN A 188 1.37 -2.38 -6.00
C GLN A 188 0.43 -1.18 -6.19
N ILE A 189 -0.29 -0.78 -5.14
CA ILE A 189 -1.18 0.40 -5.16
C ILE A 189 -0.38 1.66 -5.47
N ILE A 190 0.76 1.88 -4.80
CA ILE A 190 1.62 3.05 -5.03
C ILE A 190 2.24 3.02 -6.44
N ASN A 191 2.63 1.85 -6.93
CA ASN A 191 3.15 1.74 -8.29
C ASN A 191 2.10 2.14 -9.34
N GLN A 192 0.86 1.67 -9.22
CA GLN A 192 -0.23 2.09 -10.11
C GLN A 192 -0.46 3.60 -10.05
N PHE A 193 -0.46 4.17 -8.84
CA PHE A 193 -0.57 5.61 -8.64
C PHE A 193 0.55 6.38 -9.36
N LEU A 194 1.81 6.01 -9.15
CA LEU A 194 2.95 6.73 -9.74
C LEU A 194 3.08 6.51 -11.25
N SER A 195 2.65 5.36 -11.76
CA SER A 195 2.74 5.01 -13.18
C SER A 195 1.69 5.69 -14.05
N GLU A 196 0.53 6.05 -13.48
CA GLU A 196 -0.53 6.74 -14.22
C GLU A 196 -0.13 8.19 -14.54
N ILE A 197 -0.19 8.55 -15.82
CA ILE A 197 0.24 9.86 -16.34
C ILE A 197 -0.85 10.90 -16.09
N ASP A 198 -2.12 10.53 -16.24
CA ASP A 198 -3.23 11.45 -15.96
C ASP A 198 -3.37 11.64 -14.45
N LEU A 199 -3.18 12.87 -13.97
CA LEU A 199 -3.19 13.17 -12.54
C LEU A 199 -4.54 12.90 -11.89
N ASN A 200 -5.65 13.15 -12.59
CA ASN A 200 -6.98 12.95 -12.05
C ASN A 200 -7.28 11.45 -11.94
N LEU A 201 -7.02 10.67 -12.99
CA LEU A 201 -7.16 9.21 -12.97
C LEU A 201 -6.24 8.59 -11.93
N SER A 202 -4.99 9.06 -11.83
CA SER A 202 -4.02 8.61 -10.84
C SER A 202 -4.54 8.77 -9.41
N TYR A 203 -5.08 9.95 -9.09
CA TYR A 203 -5.71 10.23 -7.80
C TYR A 203 -6.94 9.35 -7.55
N ILE A 204 -7.83 9.24 -8.54
CA ILE A 204 -9.04 8.41 -8.45
C ILE A 204 -8.67 6.95 -8.20
N HIS A 205 -7.74 6.39 -8.96
CA HIS A 205 -7.30 5.01 -8.81
C HIS A 205 -6.73 4.76 -7.41
N LEU A 206 -5.86 5.65 -6.92
CA LEU A 206 -5.30 5.51 -5.57
C LEU A 206 -6.38 5.53 -4.48
N LYS A 207 -7.27 6.53 -4.53
CA LYS A 207 -8.40 6.67 -3.59
C LYS A 207 -9.31 5.43 -3.64
N ASN A 208 -9.61 4.94 -4.84
CA ASN A 208 -10.44 3.76 -5.04
C ASN A 208 -9.79 2.49 -4.49
N GLU A 209 -8.49 2.27 -4.69
CA GLU A 209 -7.81 1.09 -4.12
C GLU A 209 -7.76 1.13 -2.58
N ILE A 210 -7.55 2.31 -1.98
CA ILE A 210 -7.61 2.49 -0.53
C ILE A 210 -9.03 2.20 -0.01
N TYR A 211 -10.05 2.80 -0.63
CA TYR A 211 -11.44 2.57 -0.25
C TYR A 211 -11.85 1.10 -0.41
N LYS A 212 -11.39 0.45 -1.47
CA LYS A 212 -11.62 -0.98 -1.73
C LYS A 212 -11.09 -1.85 -0.60
N ALA A 213 -9.85 -1.63 -0.18
CA ALA A 213 -9.25 -2.36 0.94
C ALA A 213 -10.09 -2.20 2.21
N TYR A 214 -10.52 -0.97 2.52
CA TYR A 214 -11.41 -0.70 3.65
C TYR A 214 -12.75 -1.44 3.51
N LYS A 215 -13.42 -1.32 2.37
CA LYS A 215 -14.75 -1.88 2.15
C LYS A 215 -14.75 -3.39 2.27
N LEU A 216 -13.76 -4.06 1.69
CA LEU A 216 -13.62 -5.51 1.77
C LEU A 216 -13.26 -5.99 3.18
N ALA A 217 -12.41 -5.26 3.91
CA ALA A 217 -12.11 -5.55 5.30
C ALA A 217 -13.35 -5.37 6.20
N ASN A 218 -14.09 -4.27 6.02
CA ASN A 218 -15.31 -3.99 6.76
C ASN A 218 -16.38 -5.05 6.50
N GLU A 219 -16.52 -5.51 5.26
CA GLU A 219 -17.45 -6.58 4.93
C GLU A 219 -17.14 -7.89 5.69
N ILE A 220 -15.85 -8.24 5.82
CA ILE A 220 -15.46 -9.39 6.64
C ILE A 220 -15.85 -9.17 8.11
N VAL A 221 -15.63 -7.97 8.64
CA VAL A 221 -16.01 -7.60 10.02
C VAL A 221 -17.52 -7.72 10.23
N ASP A 222 -18.32 -7.15 9.31
CA ASP A 222 -19.78 -7.20 9.34
C ASP A 222 -20.26 -8.65 9.32
N TYR A 223 -19.74 -9.49 8.43
CA TYR A 223 -20.06 -10.91 8.38
C TYR A 223 -19.74 -11.64 9.69
N VAL A 224 -18.58 -11.37 10.32
CA VAL A 224 -18.23 -11.97 11.61
C VAL A 224 -19.21 -11.55 12.71
N ASN A 225 -19.61 -10.27 12.72
CA ASN A 225 -20.56 -9.74 13.69
C ASN A 225 -21.97 -10.33 13.48
N GLU A 226 -22.43 -10.45 12.22
CA GLU A 226 -23.70 -11.11 11.85
C GLU A 226 -23.75 -12.58 12.34
N LYS A 227 -22.60 -13.25 12.46
CA LYS A 227 -22.50 -14.62 13.01
C LYS A 227 -22.35 -14.68 14.52
N GLY A 228 -22.58 -13.57 15.23
CA GLY A 228 -22.45 -13.50 16.69
C GLY A 228 -20.99 -13.46 17.17
N GLY A 229 -20.06 -13.06 16.30
CA GLY A 229 -18.64 -12.95 16.62
C GLY A 229 -17.88 -14.29 16.61
N GLU A 230 -18.49 -15.36 16.12
CA GLU A 230 -17.92 -16.72 16.10
C GLU A 230 -18.12 -17.41 14.74
N LEU A 231 -17.11 -18.14 14.28
CA LEU A 231 -17.09 -18.87 13.02
C LEU A 231 -16.96 -20.37 13.32
N LYS A 232 -18.02 -21.14 13.11
CA LYS A 232 -18.03 -22.60 13.37
C LYS A 232 -17.50 -23.37 12.18
N VAL A 233 -16.42 -24.14 12.36
CA VAL A 233 -15.89 -25.03 11.32
C VAL A 233 -16.91 -26.12 11.01
N GLN A 234 -17.30 -26.27 9.74
CA GLN A 234 -18.18 -27.35 9.33
C GLN A 234 -17.36 -28.65 9.22
N THR A 235 -17.89 -29.75 9.76
CA THR A 235 -17.20 -31.03 10.01
C THR A 235 -16.73 -31.80 8.78
N GLU A 236 -17.08 -31.38 7.57
CA GLU A 236 -16.64 -32.02 6.33
C GLU A 236 -15.15 -31.77 6.00
N ASP A 237 -14.48 -30.87 6.74
CA ASP A 237 -13.12 -30.42 6.44
C ASP A 237 -12.01 -30.98 7.39
N LYS A 238 -12.31 -31.91 8.33
CA LYS A 238 -11.31 -32.40 9.33
C LYS A 238 -10.32 -33.43 8.75
N PRO A 239 -8.98 -33.19 8.78
CA PRO A 239 -7.98 -34.22 8.49
C PRO A 239 -7.73 -35.11 9.71
N SER A 240 -7.41 -36.38 9.45
CA SER A 240 -7.09 -37.38 10.49
C SER A 240 -5.58 -37.47 10.73
N GLY A 241 -5.08 -37.10 11.92
CA GLY A 241 -3.73 -37.53 12.35
C GLY A 241 -3.01 -36.72 13.45
N SER A 242 -2.47 -37.47 14.43
CA SER A 242 -1.38 -37.24 15.43
C SER A 242 -1.23 -35.91 16.23
N LEU A 243 -0.80 -35.99 17.49
CA LEU A 243 -0.82 -34.89 18.47
C LEU A 243 0.03 -33.64 18.16
N LEU A 244 1.18 -33.78 17.47
CA LEU A 244 2.04 -32.64 17.07
C LEU A 244 1.67 -32.12 15.68
N SER A 245 1.15 -32.98 14.81
CA SER A 245 0.47 -32.55 13.58
C SER A 245 -0.80 -31.76 13.93
N ASN A 246 -1.52 -32.12 14.99
CA ASN A 246 -2.76 -31.44 15.40
C ASN A 246 -2.63 -29.94 15.63
N ILE A 247 -1.55 -29.39 16.22
CA ILE A 247 -1.46 -27.94 16.50
C ILE A 247 -1.09 -27.15 15.24
N LEU A 248 -0.12 -27.64 14.46
CA LEU A 248 0.30 -26.99 13.22
C LEU A 248 -0.81 -27.12 12.17
N ASP A 249 -1.45 -28.29 12.11
CA ASP A 249 -2.65 -28.54 11.31
C ASP A 249 -3.78 -27.67 11.80
N GLU A 250 -4.05 -27.50 13.09
CA GLU A 250 -5.14 -26.63 13.57
C GLU A 250 -4.93 -25.15 13.18
N VAL A 251 -3.70 -24.62 13.24
CA VAL A 251 -3.42 -23.22 12.83
C VAL A 251 -3.45 -23.06 11.31
N LEU A 252 -2.89 -24.01 10.56
CA LEU A 252 -2.92 -24.01 9.10
C LEU A 252 -4.34 -24.24 8.57
N ASP A 253 -5.12 -25.06 9.26
CA ASP A 253 -6.52 -25.36 8.98
C ASP A 253 -7.38 -24.13 9.24
N LYS A 254 -7.21 -23.45 10.39
CA LYS A 254 -7.89 -22.16 10.65
C LYS A 254 -7.61 -21.14 9.57
N ARG A 255 -6.35 -20.98 9.12
CA ARG A 255 -6.04 -20.01 8.04
C ARG A 255 -6.66 -20.40 6.71
N LYS A 256 -6.53 -21.67 6.29
CA LYS A 256 -7.13 -22.19 5.06
C LYS A 256 -8.65 -22.07 5.08
N TYR A 257 -9.26 -22.35 6.22
CA TYR A 257 -10.69 -22.20 6.48
C TYR A 257 -11.13 -20.74 6.35
N LEU A 258 -10.44 -19.80 7.01
CA LEU A 258 -10.71 -18.36 6.87
C LEU A 258 -10.57 -17.91 5.41
N HIS A 259 -9.54 -18.38 4.69
CA HIS A 259 -9.39 -18.11 3.27
C HIS A 259 -10.60 -18.62 2.47
N LYS A 260 -10.95 -19.90 2.61
CA LYS A 260 -12.08 -20.54 1.92
C LYS A 260 -13.40 -19.79 2.17
N ILE A 261 -13.68 -19.41 3.42
CA ILE A 261 -14.91 -18.70 3.77
C ILE A 261 -14.91 -17.31 3.19
N PHE A 262 -13.88 -16.51 3.46
CA PHE A 262 -13.93 -15.10 3.08
C PHE A 262 -13.76 -14.90 1.58
N THR A 263 -13.09 -15.80 0.87
CA THR A 263 -13.15 -15.84 -0.59
C THR A 263 -14.60 -16.05 -1.06
N LYS A 264 -15.35 -17.00 -0.49
CA LYS A 264 -16.76 -17.23 -0.87
C LYS A 264 -17.66 -16.03 -0.52
N VAL A 265 -17.50 -15.45 0.66
CA VAL A 265 -18.31 -14.31 1.12
C VAL A 265 -18.08 -13.10 0.21
N LEU A 266 -16.81 -12.74 -0.03
CA LEU A 266 -16.48 -11.56 -0.84
C LEU A 266 -16.83 -11.77 -2.32
N ASN A 267 -16.58 -12.96 -2.87
CA ASN A 267 -16.99 -13.29 -4.24
C ASN A 267 -18.52 -13.18 -4.40
N LYS A 268 -19.29 -13.75 -3.47
CA LYS A 268 -20.76 -13.67 -3.52
C LYS A 268 -21.29 -12.23 -3.41
N ARG A 269 -20.70 -11.40 -2.55
CA ARG A 269 -21.21 -10.03 -2.29
C ARG A 269 -20.76 -9.01 -3.34
N PHE A 270 -19.58 -9.18 -3.94
CA PHE A 270 -19.00 -8.18 -4.83
C PHE A 270 -18.68 -8.67 -6.24
N ASP A 271 -18.92 -9.95 -6.55
CA ASP A 271 -18.56 -10.59 -7.81
C ASP A 271 -17.06 -10.48 -8.14
N ILE A 272 -16.21 -10.70 -7.13
CA ILE A 272 -14.75 -10.53 -7.25
C ILE A 272 -13.98 -11.84 -7.10
N LYS A 273 -12.85 -11.91 -7.81
CA LYS A 273 -11.82 -12.91 -7.59
C LYS A 273 -10.73 -12.32 -6.69
N ILE A 274 -10.59 -12.84 -5.49
CA ILE A 274 -9.59 -12.38 -4.52
C ILE A 274 -8.43 -13.36 -4.40
N GLN A 275 -7.20 -12.87 -4.54
CA GLN A 275 -6.00 -13.66 -4.34
C GLN A 275 -5.69 -13.85 -2.85
N THR A 276 -5.05 -14.95 -2.50
CA THR A 276 -4.65 -15.26 -1.11
C THR A 276 -3.80 -14.15 -0.47
N ASN A 277 -2.86 -13.58 -1.23
CA ASN A 277 -2.01 -12.48 -0.75
C ASN A 277 -2.81 -11.24 -0.38
N TYR A 278 -3.84 -10.89 -1.17
CA TYR A 278 -4.71 -9.76 -0.87
C TYR A 278 -5.60 -10.07 0.34
N LEU A 279 -6.08 -11.32 0.46
CA LEU A 279 -6.88 -11.72 1.62
C LEU A 279 -6.07 -11.70 2.92
N ASP A 280 -4.81 -12.13 2.90
CA ASP A 280 -3.91 -11.99 4.04
C ASP A 280 -3.67 -10.52 4.41
N PHE A 281 -3.56 -9.63 3.41
CA PHE A 281 -3.49 -8.19 3.64
C PHE A 281 -4.77 -7.65 4.30
N LEU A 282 -5.96 -8.08 3.87
CA LEU A 282 -7.23 -7.72 4.54
C LEU A 282 -7.27 -8.24 5.99
N PHE A 283 -6.78 -9.44 6.25
CA PHE A 283 -6.72 -9.97 7.63
C PHE A 283 -5.78 -9.16 8.52
N GLU A 284 -4.68 -8.64 7.97
CA GLU A 284 -3.81 -7.72 8.71
C GLU A 284 -4.53 -6.42 9.04
N ILE A 285 -5.29 -5.83 8.10
CA ILE A 285 -6.13 -4.65 8.38
C ILE A 285 -7.15 -4.96 9.49
N ILE A 286 -7.88 -6.07 9.40
CA ILE A 286 -8.91 -6.44 10.38
C ILE A 286 -8.31 -6.60 11.78
N ASN A 287 -7.16 -7.24 11.87
CA ASN A 287 -6.48 -7.45 13.14
C ASN A 287 -5.87 -6.18 13.74
N GLN A 288 -5.49 -5.19 12.92
CA GLN A 288 -4.70 -4.05 13.37
C GLN A 288 -5.46 -2.73 13.41
N TYR A 289 -6.40 -2.55 12.49
CA TYR A 289 -7.24 -1.36 12.39
C TYR A 289 -8.55 -1.53 13.15
N PHE A 290 -9.18 -2.70 12.99
CA PHE A 290 -10.47 -3.02 13.64
C PHE A 290 -10.30 -3.78 14.97
N ASP A 291 -9.07 -4.08 15.39
CA ASP A 291 -8.74 -4.82 16.61
C ASP A 291 -9.47 -6.19 16.75
N ILE A 292 -9.69 -6.89 15.61
CA ILE A 292 -10.35 -8.20 15.57
C ILE A 292 -9.37 -9.32 15.20
N ASP A 293 -9.08 -10.20 16.16
CA ASP A 293 -8.33 -11.43 15.91
C ASP A 293 -9.23 -12.53 15.33
N LEU A 294 -9.28 -12.62 14.00
CA LEU A 294 -10.08 -13.61 13.28
C LEU A 294 -9.77 -15.06 13.68
N LYS A 295 -8.52 -15.38 14.08
CA LYS A 295 -8.15 -16.75 14.46
C LYS A 295 -8.82 -17.17 15.76
N LYS A 296 -8.99 -16.24 16.70
CA LYS A 296 -9.72 -16.47 17.95
C LYS A 296 -11.23 -16.60 17.75
N ARG A 297 -11.75 -16.15 16.60
CA ARG A 297 -13.17 -16.29 16.26
C ARG A 297 -13.52 -17.66 15.68
N VAL A 298 -12.55 -18.46 15.23
CA VAL A 298 -12.81 -19.80 14.68
C VAL A 298 -12.96 -20.82 15.81
N LYS A 299 -14.14 -21.43 15.92
CA LYS A 299 -14.45 -22.52 16.84
C LYS A 299 -14.50 -23.87 16.11
N ALA A 300 -13.88 -24.87 16.73
CA ALA A 300 -13.77 -26.25 16.24
C ALA A 300 -15.04 -27.08 16.44
#